data_AF-A0A3D9RVY6-F1
#
_entry.id   AF-A0A3D9RVY6-F1
#
_cell.length_a   1.000
_cell.length_b   1.000
_cell.length_c   1.000
_cell.angle_alpha   90.00
_cell.angle_beta   90.00
_cell.angle_gamma   90.00
#
_symmetry.space_group_name_H-M   'P 1'
#
loop_
_entity.id
_entity.type
_entity.pdbx_description
1 polymer ?
#
loop_
_entity_poly.entity_id
_entity_poly.type
_entity_poly.pdbx_seq_one_letter_code
_entity_poly.pdbx_strand_id
1 'polypeptide(L)'
;MKYLYGFLLIIIFISFSCNKSKKTTEVSEVVDTLVVDDDRIINNISETLIPEAKRRLKDWKEYQNVDEFMLKYYNVSNLEALNNAKELSDLVKNMIDTIRVEQLKEVNVIVRFNVLHNETLRLADMATIPSISKDEVKEEIKKIIDLYSAVNSKINTIYKAEDIQNTLEIDTEEPIKIDKPYNKIPYQSRSKRTSRISSKKQ
;
A
#
# COMPACT_ATOMS: atom_id res chain seq x y z
N MET A 1 -57.74 29.73 70.62
CA MET A 1 -57.14 28.41 70.28
C MET A 1 -57.87 27.68 69.13
N LYS A 2 -58.27 28.36 68.04
CA LYS A 2 -58.91 27.70 66.87
C LYS A 2 -58.06 27.79 65.59
N TYR A 3 -57.18 28.78 65.50
CA TYR A 3 -56.27 28.97 64.36
C TYR A 3 -54.99 28.13 64.44
N LEU A 4 -54.70 27.55 65.62
CA LEU A 4 -53.50 26.74 65.85
C LEU A 4 -53.59 25.37 65.16
N TYR A 5 -54.79 24.78 65.10
CA TYR A 5 -55.06 23.54 64.36
C TYR A 5 -55.07 23.76 62.84
N GLY A 6 -55.48 24.95 62.38
CA GLY A 6 -55.44 25.31 60.96
C GLY A 6 -54.02 25.44 60.42
N PHE A 7 -53.11 26.01 61.23
CA PHE A 7 -51.70 26.13 60.86
C PHE A 7 -50.98 24.77 60.82
N LEU A 8 -51.39 23.84 61.70
CA LEU A 8 -50.82 22.49 61.79
C LEU A 8 -51.22 21.59 60.60
N LEU A 9 -52.42 21.79 60.03
CA LEU A 9 -52.88 21.08 58.83
C LEU A 9 -52.17 21.53 57.53
N ILE A 10 -51.71 22.78 57.46
CA ILE A 10 -51.00 23.32 56.28
C ILE A 10 -49.58 22.73 56.18
N ILE A 11 -48.91 22.45 57.30
CA ILE A 11 -47.55 21.88 57.34
C ILE A 11 -47.53 20.42 56.84
N ILE A 12 -48.61 19.66 57.06
CA ILE A 12 -48.73 18.26 56.59
C ILE A 12 -48.80 18.19 55.06
N PHE A 13 -49.39 19.19 54.39
CA PHE A 13 -49.53 19.21 52.93
C PHE A 13 -48.24 19.54 52.17
N ILE A 14 -47.26 20.18 52.81
CA ILE A 14 -45.99 20.57 52.15
C ILE A 14 -44.95 19.42 52.20
N SER A 15 -45.23 18.36 52.96
CA SER A 15 -44.28 17.26 53.19
C SER A 15 -44.37 16.11 52.17
N PHE A 16 -45.20 16.24 51.13
CA PHE A 16 -45.31 15.23 50.05
C PHE A 16 -44.52 15.64 48.80
N SER A 17 -43.27 16.07 48.97
CA SER A 17 -42.30 16.08 47.86
C SER A 17 -41.74 14.68 47.71
N CYS A 18 -42.40 13.90 46.85
CA CYS A 18 -41.89 12.62 46.39
C CYS A 18 -40.65 12.91 45.54
N ASN A 19 -39.48 12.92 46.17
CA ASN A 19 -38.24 12.83 45.42
C ASN A 19 -38.22 11.43 44.81
N LYS A 20 -38.52 11.33 43.51
CA LYS A 20 -38.18 10.12 42.76
C LYS A 20 -36.66 10.05 42.76
N SER A 21 -36.08 9.46 43.81
CA SER A 21 -34.82 8.76 43.65
C SER A 21 -35.14 7.68 42.63
N LYS A 22 -34.79 7.93 41.36
CA LYS A 22 -34.58 6.85 40.43
C LYS A 22 -33.67 5.89 41.19
N LYS A 23 -34.15 4.68 41.46
CA LYS A 23 -33.23 3.58 41.71
C LYS A 23 -32.39 3.53 40.46
N THR A 24 -31.22 4.16 40.50
CA THR A 24 -30.13 3.77 39.62
C THR A 24 -29.92 2.32 39.98
N THR A 25 -30.35 1.44 39.10
CA THR A 25 -29.93 0.06 39.10
C THR A 25 -28.42 0.11 39.01
N GLU A 26 -27.73 0.04 40.15
CA GLU A 26 -26.34 -0.38 40.20
C GLU A 26 -26.33 -1.87 39.85
N VAL A 27 -26.44 -2.15 38.55
CA VAL A 27 -25.69 -3.20 37.87
C VAL A 27 -25.53 -2.69 36.44
N SER A 28 -24.36 -2.17 36.13
CA SER A 28 -23.69 -2.70 34.96
C SER A 28 -22.34 -3.12 35.48
N GLU A 29 -22.05 -4.40 35.31
CA GLU A 29 -20.72 -4.96 35.43
C GLU A 29 -19.71 -3.97 34.86
N VAL A 30 -18.49 -3.98 35.41
CA VAL A 30 -17.33 -3.71 34.58
C VAL A 30 -17.41 -4.75 33.48
N VAL A 31 -18.11 -4.39 32.39
CA VAL A 31 -18.09 -5.11 31.15
C VAL A 31 -16.71 -4.79 30.60
N ASP A 32 -15.71 -5.46 31.16
CA ASP A 32 -14.46 -5.77 30.50
C ASP A 32 -14.79 -6.76 29.39
N THR A 33 -15.63 -6.31 28.46
CA THR A 33 -15.77 -6.94 27.17
C THR A 33 -14.92 -6.06 26.29
N LEU A 34 -13.66 -6.46 26.15
CA LEU A 34 -12.99 -6.34 24.86
C LEU A 34 -13.96 -6.96 23.84
N VAL A 35 -14.88 -6.13 23.32
CA VAL A 35 -15.73 -6.50 22.20
C VAL A 35 -14.75 -6.63 21.04
N VAL A 36 -14.33 -7.85 20.78
CA VAL A 36 -13.63 -8.19 19.55
C VAL A 36 -14.62 -7.84 18.44
N ASP A 37 -14.31 -6.80 17.66
CA ASP A 37 -15.12 -6.43 16.50
C ASP A 37 -15.04 -7.61 15.52
N ASP A 38 -16.12 -8.39 15.45
CA ASP A 38 -16.24 -9.54 14.55
C ASP A 38 -16.21 -9.12 13.07
N ASP A 39 -16.41 -7.83 12.78
CA ASP A 39 -16.37 -7.25 11.44
C ASP A 39 -14.93 -6.92 11.01
N ARG A 40 -14.17 -7.97 10.72
CA ARG A 40 -12.80 -7.87 10.21
C ARG A 40 -12.79 -7.62 8.71
N ILE A 41 -11.96 -6.67 8.30
CA ILE A 41 -11.66 -6.40 6.91
C ILE A 41 -10.60 -7.40 6.45
N ILE A 42 -10.99 -8.30 5.56
CA ILE A 42 -10.11 -9.29 4.94
C ILE A 42 -9.78 -8.81 3.53
N ASN A 43 -8.50 -8.59 3.27
CA ASN A 43 -7.99 -8.20 1.96
C ASN A 43 -7.16 -9.32 1.34
N ASN A 44 -7.16 -9.39 0.00
CA ASN A 44 -6.29 -10.31 -0.72
C ASN A 44 -4.82 -9.89 -0.56
N ILE A 45 -3.92 -10.87 -0.60
CA ILE A 45 -2.47 -10.63 -0.53
C ILE A 45 -2.07 -9.74 -1.71
N SER A 46 -1.37 -8.64 -1.41
CA SER A 46 -0.91 -7.68 -2.41
C SER A 46 0.39 -8.13 -3.06
N GLU A 47 0.85 -7.40 -4.07
CA GLU A 47 2.19 -7.62 -4.61
C GLU A 47 3.24 -7.35 -3.53
N THR A 48 4.13 -8.33 -3.33
CA THR A 48 5.25 -8.25 -2.40
C THR A 48 6.56 -8.13 -3.17
N LEU A 49 7.63 -7.75 -2.49
CA LEU A 49 8.94 -7.65 -3.12
C LEU A 49 9.43 -9.01 -3.64
N ILE A 50 10.00 -9.01 -4.84
CA ILE A 50 10.75 -10.15 -5.39
C ILE A 50 12.01 -10.40 -4.55
N PRO A 51 12.56 -11.64 -4.55
CA PRO A 51 13.73 -11.98 -3.73
C PRO A 51 14.93 -11.04 -3.90
N GLU A 52 15.21 -10.60 -5.14
CA GLU A 52 16.28 -9.65 -5.42
C GLU A 52 16.04 -8.31 -4.72
N ALA A 53 14.85 -7.72 -4.90
CA ALA A 53 14.47 -6.47 -4.27
C ALA A 53 14.51 -6.58 -2.74
N LYS A 54 14.02 -7.69 -2.17
CA LYS A 54 14.12 -7.95 -0.72
C LYS A 54 15.57 -7.93 -0.24
N ARG A 55 16.48 -8.58 -0.97
CA ARG A 55 17.91 -8.60 -0.64
C ARG A 55 18.51 -7.19 -0.69
N ARG A 56 18.21 -6.43 -1.75
CA ARG A 56 18.72 -5.06 -1.95
C ARG A 56 18.19 -4.07 -0.93
N LEU A 57 16.95 -4.25 -0.47
CA LEU A 57 16.29 -3.34 0.50
C LEU A 57 16.41 -3.78 1.96
N LYS A 58 17.14 -4.85 2.25
CA LYS A 58 17.27 -5.42 3.60
C LYS A 58 17.73 -4.41 4.65
N ASP A 59 18.65 -3.52 4.27
CA ASP A 59 19.24 -2.55 5.20
C ASP A 59 18.42 -1.23 5.29
N TRP A 60 17.38 -1.09 4.46
CA TRP A 60 16.46 0.04 4.53
C TRP A 60 15.36 -0.24 5.56
N LYS A 61 15.71 -0.05 6.83
CA LYS A 61 14.87 -0.37 7.98
C LYS A 61 13.51 0.31 7.93
N GLU A 62 13.44 1.53 7.43
CA GLU A 62 12.21 2.32 7.36
C GLU A 62 11.20 1.70 6.41
N TYR A 63 11.65 1.10 5.30
CA TYR A 63 10.78 0.26 4.46
C TYR A 63 10.36 -1.03 5.18
N GLN A 64 11.29 -1.70 5.88
CA GLN A 64 10.97 -2.94 6.62
C GLN A 64 9.90 -2.70 7.69
N ASN A 65 9.98 -1.56 8.40
CA ASN A 65 8.99 -1.19 9.40
C ASN A 65 7.60 -1.00 8.78
N VAL A 66 7.51 -0.38 7.60
CA VAL A 66 6.25 -0.25 6.86
C VAL A 66 5.75 -1.62 6.41
N ASP A 67 6.60 -2.46 5.83
CA ASP A 67 6.23 -3.81 5.35
C ASP A 67 5.68 -4.67 6.49
N GLU A 68 6.35 -4.67 7.64
CA GLU A 68 5.89 -5.38 8.84
C GLU A 68 4.56 -4.80 9.38
N PHE A 69 4.42 -3.48 9.41
CA PHE A 69 3.19 -2.85 9.90
C PHE A 69 1.99 -3.13 9.00
N MET A 70 2.20 -3.15 7.67
CA MET A 70 1.17 -3.43 6.67
C MET A 70 0.61 -4.85 6.78
N LEU A 71 1.34 -5.80 7.37
CA LEU A 71 0.82 -7.16 7.62
C LEU A 71 -0.47 -7.15 8.45
N LYS A 72 -0.61 -6.18 9.37
CA LYS A 72 -1.82 -6.03 10.20
C LYS A 72 -3.04 -5.72 9.33
N TYR A 73 -2.89 -4.92 8.27
CA TYR A 73 -3.99 -4.38 7.46
C TYR A 73 -4.62 -5.39 6.49
N TYR A 74 -3.99 -6.55 6.26
CA TYR A 74 -4.61 -7.63 5.49
C TYR A 74 -5.77 -8.30 6.24
N ASN A 75 -5.75 -8.21 7.56
CA ASN A 75 -6.81 -8.74 8.41
C ASN A 75 -6.94 -7.85 9.65
N VAL A 76 -7.73 -6.78 9.56
CA VAL A 76 -7.86 -5.74 10.60
C VAL A 76 -9.32 -5.38 10.82
N SER A 77 -9.71 -5.10 12.06
CA SER A 77 -11.01 -4.47 12.33
C SER A 77 -10.97 -2.96 12.02
N ASN A 78 -12.14 -2.35 11.84
CA ASN A 78 -12.21 -0.90 11.64
C ASN A 78 -11.58 -0.12 12.79
N LEU A 79 -11.85 -0.54 14.03
CA LEU A 79 -11.32 0.12 15.22
C LEU A 79 -9.79 -0.01 15.31
N GLU A 80 -9.23 -1.19 15.08
CA GLU A 80 -7.77 -1.39 15.06
C GLU A 80 -7.11 -0.54 13.99
N ALA A 81 -7.69 -0.47 12.79
CA ALA A 81 -7.14 0.32 11.69
C ALA A 81 -7.11 1.82 12.02
N LEU A 82 -8.20 2.36 12.60
CA LEU A 82 -8.28 3.76 13.02
C LEU A 82 -7.30 4.08 14.17
N ASN A 83 -7.20 3.19 15.17
CA ASN A 83 -6.27 3.37 16.29
C ASN A 83 -4.80 3.36 15.84
N ASN A 84 -4.48 2.60 14.79
CA ASN A 84 -3.13 2.47 14.25
C ASN A 84 -2.83 3.50 13.14
N ALA A 85 -3.83 4.27 12.68
CA ALA A 85 -3.73 5.08 11.47
C ALA A 85 -2.62 6.14 11.53
N LYS A 86 -2.47 6.80 12.68
CA LYS A 86 -1.41 7.79 12.88
C LYS A 86 -0.02 7.15 12.79
N GLU A 87 0.17 6.00 13.43
CA GLU A 87 1.45 5.29 13.41
C GLU A 87 1.80 4.84 11.98
N LEU A 88 0.83 4.32 11.23
CA LEU A 88 1.02 3.98 9.82
C LEU A 88 1.50 5.20 9.02
N SER A 89 0.83 6.35 9.18
CA SER A 89 1.20 7.57 8.47
C SER A 89 2.61 8.04 8.81
N ASP A 90 2.98 8.05 10.09
CA ASP A 90 4.32 8.41 10.54
C ASP A 90 5.39 7.46 9.99
N LEU A 91 5.11 6.15 9.96
CA LEU A 91 6.01 5.13 9.38
C LEU A 91 6.22 5.34 7.89
N VAL A 92 5.13 5.57 7.13
CA VAL A 92 5.22 5.83 5.69
C VAL A 92 5.97 7.12 5.42
N LYS A 93 5.73 8.18 6.20
CA LYS A 93 6.50 9.43 6.10
C LYS A 93 7.99 9.18 6.32
N ASN A 94 8.35 8.46 7.37
CA ASN A 94 9.74 8.14 7.69
C ASN A 94 10.40 7.30 6.58
N MET A 95 9.67 6.35 5.98
CA MET A 95 10.14 5.61 4.81
C MET A 95 10.48 6.57 3.67
N ILE A 96 9.60 7.52 3.33
CA ILE A 96 9.81 8.48 2.24
C ILE A 96 11.00 9.40 2.51
N ASP A 97 11.08 9.96 3.70
CA ASP A 97 12.11 10.92 4.08
C ASP A 97 13.52 10.27 4.14
N THR A 98 13.59 8.94 4.17
CA THR A 98 14.84 8.18 4.31
C THR A 98 15.19 7.33 3.09
N ILE A 99 14.60 7.57 1.91
CA ILE A 99 14.93 6.83 0.68
C ILE A 99 16.43 6.86 0.41
N ARG A 100 17.08 5.69 0.48
CA ARG A 100 18.54 5.55 0.32
C ARG A 100 18.95 5.11 -1.08
N VAL A 101 18.09 4.37 -1.77
CA VAL A 101 18.37 3.82 -3.10
C VAL A 101 18.14 4.88 -4.16
N GLU A 102 19.18 5.20 -4.93
CA GLU A 102 19.14 6.31 -5.88
C GLU A 102 18.06 6.12 -6.96
N GLN A 103 17.92 4.89 -7.47
CA GLN A 103 16.90 4.54 -8.45
C GLN A 103 15.46 4.71 -7.93
N LEU A 104 15.27 4.75 -6.60
CA LEU A 104 13.96 4.99 -5.98
C LEU A 104 13.66 6.48 -5.74
N LYS A 105 14.63 7.37 -5.98
CA LYS A 105 14.44 8.83 -5.88
C LYS A 105 13.90 9.47 -7.16
N GLU A 106 13.73 8.68 -8.21
CA GLU A 106 13.09 9.11 -9.45
C GLU A 106 11.71 9.70 -9.19
N VAL A 107 11.38 10.80 -9.87
CA VAL A 107 10.14 11.58 -9.63
C VAL A 107 8.89 10.69 -9.71
N ASN A 108 8.84 9.78 -10.68
CA ASN A 108 7.71 8.87 -10.86
C ASN A 108 7.56 7.82 -9.75
N VAL A 109 8.62 7.55 -8.99
CA VAL A 109 8.61 6.66 -7.82
C VAL A 109 8.20 7.46 -6.59
N ILE A 110 8.79 8.63 -6.37
CA ILE A 110 8.46 9.54 -5.26
C ILE A 110 6.97 9.90 -5.26
N VAL A 111 6.39 10.19 -6.42
CA VAL A 111 4.95 10.47 -6.53
C VAL A 111 4.11 9.30 -6.01
N ARG A 112 4.48 8.05 -6.29
CA ARG A 112 3.72 6.87 -5.81
C ARG A 112 3.80 6.73 -4.30
N PHE A 113 4.97 6.96 -3.72
CA PHE A 113 5.14 7.01 -2.28
C PHE A 113 4.31 8.13 -1.64
N ASN A 114 4.31 9.33 -2.22
CA ASN A 114 3.53 10.45 -1.71
C ASN A 114 2.02 10.20 -1.78
N VAL A 115 1.54 9.55 -2.84
CA VAL A 115 0.13 9.14 -2.95
C VAL A 115 -0.21 8.13 -1.85
N LEU A 116 0.64 7.12 -1.60
CA LEU A 116 0.46 6.20 -0.48
C LEU A 116 0.37 6.97 0.86
N HIS A 117 1.31 7.89 1.10
CA HIS A 117 1.32 8.69 2.33
C HIS A 117 0.05 9.53 2.50
N ASN A 118 -0.47 10.11 1.42
CA ASN A 118 -1.70 10.90 1.48
C ASN A 118 -2.91 10.06 1.92
N GLU A 119 -3.06 8.84 1.42
CA GLU A 119 -4.15 7.95 1.88
C GLU A 119 -3.92 7.51 3.34
N THR A 120 -2.66 7.32 3.77
CA THR A 120 -2.41 7.04 5.21
C THR A 120 -2.75 8.22 6.12
N LEU A 121 -2.52 9.46 5.66
CA LEU A 121 -2.97 10.67 6.35
C LEU A 121 -4.49 10.76 6.37
N ARG A 122 -5.14 10.42 5.26
CA ARG A 122 -6.61 10.39 5.17
C ARG A 122 -7.21 9.42 6.18
N LEU A 123 -6.64 8.23 6.33
CA LEU A 123 -7.07 7.28 7.37
C LEU A 123 -6.84 7.83 8.78
N ALA A 124 -5.72 8.53 9.01
CA ALA A 124 -5.46 9.18 10.30
C ALA A 124 -6.47 10.30 10.61
N ASP A 125 -6.85 11.08 9.60
CA ASP A 125 -7.90 12.09 9.73
C ASP A 125 -9.26 11.44 10.04
N MET A 126 -9.59 10.31 9.40
CA MET A 126 -10.83 9.56 9.67
C MET A 126 -10.95 9.14 11.14
N ALA A 127 -9.84 8.83 11.82
CA ALA A 127 -9.85 8.47 13.23
C ALA A 127 -10.32 9.60 14.16
N THR A 128 -10.30 10.85 13.68
CA THR A 128 -10.76 12.03 14.44
C THR A 128 -12.22 12.39 14.19
N ILE A 129 -12.88 11.75 13.22
CA ILE A 129 -14.26 12.04 12.81
C ILE A 129 -15.23 11.29 13.75
N PRO A 130 -16.11 11.98 14.50
CA PRO A 130 -16.95 11.34 15.53
C PRO A 130 -17.97 10.31 15.03
N SER A 131 -18.29 10.31 13.73
CA SER A 131 -19.32 9.46 13.13
C SER A 131 -18.91 8.91 11.77
N ILE A 132 -17.65 8.50 11.61
CA ILE A 132 -17.17 7.88 10.37
C ILE A 132 -17.85 6.52 10.14
N SER A 133 -18.23 6.21 8.90
CA SER A 133 -18.83 4.91 8.60
C SER A 133 -17.78 3.81 8.47
N LYS A 134 -18.13 2.59 8.87
CA LYS A 134 -17.27 1.41 8.70
C LYS A 134 -16.92 1.14 7.23
N ASP A 135 -17.87 1.37 6.33
CA ASP A 135 -17.66 1.16 4.89
C ASP A 135 -16.63 2.14 4.31
N GLU A 136 -16.65 3.41 4.73
CA GLU A 136 -15.64 4.41 4.31
C GLU A 136 -14.23 4.03 4.80
N VAL A 137 -14.11 3.58 6.05
CA VAL A 137 -12.84 3.13 6.63
C VAL A 137 -12.32 1.91 5.87
N LYS A 138 -13.20 0.95 5.57
CA LYS A 138 -12.88 -0.23 4.76
C LYS A 138 -12.40 0.13 3.36
N GLU A 139 -13.05 1.09 2.70
CA GLU A 139 -12.65 1.54 1.37
C GLU A 139 -11.27 2.22 1.40
N GLU A 140 -11.02 3.05 2.41
CA GLU A 140 -9.73 3.73 2.60
C GLU A 140 -8.60 2.71 2.82
N ILE A 141 -8.81 1.72 3.68
CA ILE A 141 -7.84 0.64 3.93
C ILE A 141 -7.52 -0.11 2.64
N LYS A 142 -8.53 -0.41 1.82
CA LYS A 142 -8.32 -1.06 0.53
C LYS A 142 -7.44 -0.22 -0.40
N LYS A 143 -7.69 1.10 -0.48
CA LYS A 143 -6.86 2.02 -1.28
C LYS A 143 -5.40 2.03 -0.81
N ILE A 144 -5.17 2.07 0.50
CA ILE A 144 -3.82 2.02 1.07
C ILE A 144 -3.11 0.72 0.66
N ILE A 145 -3.78 -0.43 0.75
CA ILE A 145 -3.20 -1.72 0.36
C ILE A 145 -2.91 -1.77 -1.15
N ASP A 146 -3.82 -1.28 -1.98
CA ASP A 146 -3.65 -1.23 -3.43
C ASP A 146 -2.46 -0.32 -3.82
N LEU A 147 -2.29 0.82 -3.15
CA LEU A 147 -1.17 1.72 -3.36
C LEU A 147 0.16 1.13 -2.85
N TYR A 148 0.14 0.46 -1.69
CA TYR A 148 1.30 -0.25 -1.16
C TYR A 148 1.77 -1.34 -2.14
N SER A 149 0.82 -2.12 -2.66
CA SER A 149 1.03 -3.09 -3.75
C SER A 149 1.69 -2.45 -4.96
N ALA A 150 1.18 -1.29 -5.41
CA ALA A 150 1.70 -0.59 -6.58
C ALA A 150 3.11 -0.03 -6.37
N VAL A 151 3.45 0.40 -5.14
CA VAL A 151 4.80 0.80 -4.76
C VAL A 151 5.74 -0.42 -4.86
N ASN A 152 5.37 -1.55 -4.26
CA ASN A 152 6.15 -2.79 -4.34
C ASN A 152 6.35 -3.26 -5.78
N SER A 153 5.29 -3.19 -6.60
CA SER A 153 5.34 -3.50 -8.03
C SER A 153 6.34 -2.62 -8.78
N LYS A 154 6.36 -1.31 -8.48
CA LYS A 154 7.30 -0.37 -9.09
C LYS A 154 8.74 -0.68 -8.66
N ILE A 155 8.97 -0.97 -7.39
CA ILE A 155 10.29 -1.39 -6.87
C ILE A 155 10.75 -2.67 -7.57
N ASN A 156 9.89 -3.68 -7.66
CA ASN A 156 10.16 -4.94 -8.37
C ASN A 156 10.54 -4.69 -9.82
N THR A 157 9.83 -3.80 -10.50
CA THR A 157 10.09 -3.45 -11.90
C THR A 157 11.45 -2.80 -12.08
N ILE A 158 11.86 -1.91 -11.16
CA ILE A 158 13.17 -1.26 -11.18
C ILE A 158 14.28 -2.29 -11.06
N TYR A 159 14.21 -3.18 -10.05
CA TYR A 159 15.25 -4.18 -9.85
C TYR A 159 15.29 -5.25 -10.95
N LYS A 160 14.15 -5.61 -11.55
CA LYS A 160 14.12 -6.47 -12.74
C LYS A 160 14.82 -5.81 -13.92
N ALA A 161 14.59 -4.51 -14.15
CA ALA A 161 15.25 -3.78 -15.23
C ALA A 161 16.76 -3.67 -14.98
N GLU A 162 17.19 -3.41 -13.75
CA GLU A 162 18.61 -3.38 -13.37
C GLU A 162 19.28 -4.74 -13.59
N ASP A 163 18.64 -5.84 -13.19
CA ASP A 163 19.18 -7.20 -13.39
C ASP A 163 19.34 -7.52 -14.89
N ILE A 164 18.35 -7.17 -15.71
CA ILE A 164 18.43 -7.31 -17.17
C ILE A 164 19.58 -6.47 -17.74
N GLN A 165 19.77 -5.23 -17.30
CA GLN A 165 20.88 -4.39 -17.74
C GLN A 165 22.23 -5.00 -17.39
N ASN A 166 22.40 -5.46 -16.14
CA ASN A 166 23.64 -6.09 -15.69
C ASN A 166 23.95 -7.38 -16.46
N THR A 167 22.95 -8.17 -16.83
CA THR A 167 23.18 -9.40 -17.63
C THR A 167 23.58 -9.11 -19.07
N LEU A 168 23.06 -8.03 -19.68
CA LEU A 168 23.41 -7.61 -21.04
C LEU A 168 24.79 -6.94 -21.12
N GLU A 169 25.21 -6.20 -20.08
CA GLU A 169 26.53 -5.57 -20.02
C GLU A 169 27.69 -6.58 -19.90
N ILE A 170 27.40 -7.81 -19.45
CA ILE A 170 28.39 -8.90 -19.35
C ILE A 170 28.67 -9.54 -20.73
N ASP A 171 27.81 -9.33 -21.73
CA ASP A 171 27.97 -9.87 -23.08
C ASP A 171 28.81 -8.95 -23.98
N THR A 172 30.03 -8.64 -23.52
CA THR A 172 31.09 -8.17 -24.44
C THR A 172 31.74 -9.40 -25.05
N GLU A 173 31.12 -9.93 -26.11
CA GLU A 173 31.83 -10.77 -27.06
C GLU A 173 33.13 -10.05 -27.42
N GLU A 174 34.28 -10.61 -27.01
CA GLU A 174 35.55 -10.21 -27.59
C GLU A 174 35.37 -10.30 -29.11
N PRO A 175 35.65 -9.23 -29.88
CA PRO A 175 35.51 -9.30 -31.32
C PRO A 175 36.36 -10.47 -31.80
N ILE A 176 35.72 -11.48 -32.37
CA ILE A 176 36.41 -12.63 -32.94
C ILE A 176 37.34 -12.05 -34.02
N LYS A 177 38.64 -11.99 -33.72
CA LYS A 177 39.64 -11.60 -34.71
C LYS A 177 39.57 -12.66 -35.81
N ILE A 178 39.05 -12.27 -36.97
CA ILE A 178 39.04 -13.12 -38.17
C ILE A 178 40.47 -13.12 -38.71
N ASP A 179 41.38 -13.81 -38.01
CA ASP A 179 42.78 -13.97 -38.40
C ASP A 179 42.92 -15.11 -39.42
N LYS A 180 42.10 -15.10 -40.48
CA LYS A 180 42.30 -15.98 -41.63
C LYS A 180 42.13 -15.18 -42.92
N PRO A 181 43.17 -15.05 -43.76
CA PRO A 181 43.02 -14.41 -45.05
C PRO A 181 42.04 -15.20 -45.90
N TYR A 182 40.98 -14.52 -46.35
CA TYR A 182 40.04 -15.07 -47.32
C TYR A 182 40.82 -15.43 -48.59
N ASN A 183 41.03 -16.72 -48.82
CA ASN A 183 41.51 -17.21 -50.11
C ASN A 183 40.46 -16.82 -51.16
N LYS A 184 40.77 -15.79 -51.95
CA LYS A 184 39.95 -15.39 -53.09
C LYS A 184 39.81 -16.59 -54.02
N ILE A 185 38.62 -17.19 -54.06
CA ILE A 185 38.28 -18.18 -55.08
C ILE A 185 38.33 -17.45 -56.44
N PRO A 186 39.09 -17.95 -57.44
CA PRO A 186 39.19 -17.30 -58.73
C PRO A 186 37.82 -17.27 -59.41
N TYR A 187 37.38 -16.06 -59.78
CA TYR A 187 36.14 -15.81 -60.49
C TYR A 187 36.25 -16.48 -61.88
N GLN A 188 35.52 -17.59 -62.10
CA GLN A 188 35.37 -18.12 -63.45
C GLN A 188 34.42 -17.22 -64.22
N SER A 189 34.95 -16.46 -65.18
CA SER A 189 34.13 -15.65 -66.08
C SER A 189 33.21 -16.58 -66.89
N ARG A 190 31.90 -16.50 -66.66
CA ARG A 190 30.90 -17.14 -67.52
C ARG A 190 31.03 -16.57 -68.94
N SER A 191 31.44 -17.43 -69.87
CA SER A 191 31.40 -17.14 -71.31
C SER A 191 30.02 -16.63 -71.72
N LYS A 192 29.97 -15.44 -72.34
CA LYS A 192 28.75 -14.88 -72.93
C LYS A 192 28.28 -15.80 -74.05
N ARG A 193 27.18 -16.53 -73.83
CA ARG A 193 26.45 -17.19 -74.92
C ARG A 193 25.91 -16.10 -75.85
N THR A 194 26.51 -15.98 -77.03
CA THR A 194 25.94 -15.22 -78.14
C THR A 194 24.63 -15.89 -78.57
N SER A 195 23.50 -15.21 -78.37
CA SER A 195 22.21 -15.60 -78.94
C SER A 195 22.26 -15.40 -80.45
N ARG A 196 22.34 -16.48 -81.24
CA ARG A 196 22.07 -16.42 -82.67
C ARG A 196 20.55 -16.31 -82.86
N ILE A 197 20.11 -15.12 -83.25
CA ILE A 197 18.77 -14.89 -83.81
C ILE A 197 18.74 -15.59 -85.16
N SER A 198 17.98 -16.68 -85.28
CA SER A 198 17.65 -17.28 -86.57
C SER A 198 16.29 -16.76 -87.01
N SER A 199 16.30 -15.67 -87.78
CA SER A 199 15.18 -15.31 -88.64
C SER A 199 15.12 -16.28 -89.82
N LYS A 200 14.00 -16.98 -90.00
CA LYS A 200 13.62 -17.45 -91.34
C LYS A 200 12.21 -16.95 -91.67
N LYS A 201 12.20 -16.18 -92.76
CA LYS A 201 11.07 -15.61 -93.50
C LYS A 201 10.28 -16.69 -94.24
N GLN A 202 9.01 -16.35 -94.47
CA GLN A 202 8.06 -16.74 -95.52
C GLN A 202 7.56 -18.19 -95.53
#